data_AF-A0A418WMW0-F1
#
_entry.id   AF-A0A418WMW0-F1
#
_cell.length_a   1.000
_cell.length_b   1.000
_cell.length_c   1.000
_cell.angle_alpha   90.00
_cell.angle_beta   90.00
_cell.angle_gamma   90.00
#
_symmetry.space_group_name_H-M   'P 1'
#
loop_
_entity.id
_entity.type
_entity.pdbx_description
1 polymer ?
#
loop_
_entity_poly.entity_id
_entity_poly.type
_entity_poly.pdbx_seq_one_letter_code
_entity_poly.pdbx_strand_id
1 'polypeptide(L)'
;MIGVVLMLAMQGSAPPVATKSAETITQSQLDAMSDACRAPRKWLKHLNGDEVRFRPAKRAKYEQVDCVLRHLKDSMAPMSFGFVGNEAIEEAGKQ
;
A
#
# COMPACT_ATOMS: atom_id res chain seq x y z
N MET A 1 3.79 -33.46 -56.79
CA MET A 1 4.22 -32.38 -55.87
C MET A 1 2.98 -31.85 -55.17
N ILE A 2 2.71 -32.32 -53.95
CA ILE A 2 1.62 -31.83 -53.11
C ILE A 2 2.27 -30.83 -52.16
N GLY A 3 1.96 -29.56 -52.35
CA GLY A 3 2.52 -28.45 -51.59
C GLY A 3 1.47 -27.75 -50.76
N VAL A 4 1.93 -27.25 -49.62
CA VAL A 4 1.30 -26.28 -48.71
C VAL A 4 0.35 -26.87 -47.66
N VAL A 5 0.94 -27.28 -46.54
CA VAL A 5 0.23 -27.43 -45.26
C VAL A 5 0.06 -26.02 -44.67
N LEU A 6 -1.18 -25.56 -44.63
CA LEU A 6 -1.59 -24.28 -44.08
C LEU A 6 -1.68 -24.39 -42.55
N MET A 7 -0.66 -23.89 -41.83
CA MET A 7 -0.68 -23.80 -40.36
C MET A 7 -1.55 -22.61 -39.94
N LEU A 8 -2.78 -22.89 -39.47
CA LEU A 8 -3.61 -21.91 -38.77
C LEU A 8 -3.02 -21.65 -37.38
N ALA A 9 -2.40 -20.49 -37.18
CA ALA A 9 -2.05 -19.98 -35.86
C ALA A 9 -3.32 -19.45 -35.19
N MET A 10 -3.84 -20.16 -34.18
CA MET A 10 -4.83 -19.62 -33.26
C MET A 10 -4.18 -18.53 -32.42
N GLN A 11 -4.41 -17.27 -32.78
CA GLN A 11 -4.15 -16.14 -31.90
C GLN A 11 -5.28 -16.06 -30.87
N GLY A 12 -5.04 -16.64 -29.69
CA GLY A 12 -5.89 -16.45 -28.53
C GLY A 12 -5.75 -15.02 -28.04
N SER A 13 -6.70 -14.15 -28.40
CA SER A 13 -6.84 -12.82 -27.82
C SER A 13 -7.35 -12.98 -26.38
N ALA A 14 -6.43 -13.18 -25.43
CA ALA A 14 -6.76 -12.96 -24.04
C ALA A 14 -7.13 -11.48 -23.88
N PRO A 15 -8.31 -11.13 -23.32
CA PRO A 15 -8.58 -9.75 -22.98
C PRO A 15 -7.49 -9.27 -22.02
N PRO A 16 -7.01 -8.02 -22.14
CA PRO A 16 -6.12 -7.47 -21.13
C PRO A 16 -6.87 -7.56 -19.81
N VAL A 17 -6.36 -8.38 -18.90
CA VAL A 17 -6.82 -8.38 -17.51
C VAL A 17 -6.63 -6.94 -17.07
N ALA A 18 -7.74 -6.22 -16.87
CA ALA A 18 -7.71 -4.89 -16.30
C ALA A 18 -7.13 -5.06 -14.90
N THR A 19 -5.81 -4.91 -14.79
CA THR A 19 -5.15 -4.67 -13.52
C THR A 19 -5.84 -3.43 -13.00
N LYS A 20 -6.72 -3.58 -12.00
CA LYS A 20 -7.20 -2.45 -11.21
C LYS A 20 -5.92 -1.72 -10.82
N SER A 21 -5.67 -0.58 -11.45
CA SER A 21 -4.51 0.23 -11.14
C SER A 21 -4.61 0.49 -9.65
N ALA A 22 -3.69 -0.09 -8.90
CA ALA A 22 -3.74 -0.02 -7.45
C ALA A 22 -3.68 1.47 -7.12
N GLU A 23 -4.79 2.00 -6.60
CA GLU A 23 -4.95 3.43 -6.43
C GLU A 23 -3.98 3.87 -5.33
N THR A 24 -2.98 4.67 -5.70
CA THR A 24 -2.02 5.23 -4.76
C THR A 24 -2.76 6.09 -3.74
N ILE A 25 -2.52 5.83 -2.46
CA ILE A 25 -3.16 6.58 -1.37
C ILE A 25 -2.69 8.04 -1.37
N THR A 26 -3.63 8.96 -1.28
CA THR A 26 -3.38 10.41 -1.29
C THR A 26 -3.33 10.96 0.13
N GLN A 27 -2.64 12.09 0.33
CA GLN A 27 -2.65 12.79 1.63
C GLN A 27 -4.08 13.16 2.09
N SER A 28 -4.98 13.49 1.17
CA SER A 28 -6.38 13.79 1.51
C SER A 28 -7.12 12.57 2.07
N GLN A 29 -6.85 11.37 1.56
CA GLN A 29 -7.42 10.14 2.11
C GLN A 29 -6.86 9.87 3.52
N LEU A 30 -5.56 10.08 3.73
CA LEU A 30 -4.93 9.96 5.06
C LEU A 30 -5.49 10.97 6.07
N ASP A 31 -5.73 12.21 5.63
CA ASP A 31 -6.34 13.24 6.47
C ASP A 31 -7.77 12.84 6.87
N ALA A 32 -8.56 12.30 5.94
CA ALA A 32 -9.90 11.80 6.23
C ALA A 32 -9.91 10.64 7.24
N MET A 33 -8.95 9.71 7.14
CA MET A 33 -8.77 8.63 8.13
C MET A 33 -8.41 9.18 9.51
N SER A 34 -7.52 10.17 9.56
CA SER A 34 -7.15 10.85 10.82
C SER A 34 -8.36 11.51 11.46
N ASP A 35 -9.16 12.22 10.67
CA ASP A 35 -10.38 12.88 11.14
C ASP A 35 -11.41 11.89 11.68
N ALA A 36 -11.64 10.78 10.97
CA ALA A 36 -12.54 9.70 11.41
C ALA A 36 -12.16 9.12 12.78
N CYS A 37 -10.85 9.01 13.04
CA CYS A 37 -10.31 8.52 14.31
C CYS A 37 -10.11 9.60 15.37
N ARG A 38 -10.53 10.84 15.11
CA ARG A 38 -10.26 12.02 15.96
C ARG A 38 -8.77 12.15 16.29
N ALA A 39 -7.92 11.74 15.36
CA ALA A 39 -6.48 11.78 15.46
C ALA A 39 -5.94 13.04 14.77
N PRO A 40 -4.84 13.63 15.25
CA PRO A 40 -4.21 14.75 14.56
C PRO A 40 -3.76 14.35 13.15
N ARG A 41 -4.18 15.11 12.11
CA ARG A 41 -3.77 14.88 10.71
C ARG A 41 -2.24 14.81 10.50
N LYS A 42 -1.46 15.43 11.38
CA LYS A 42 0.01 15.35 11.37
C LYS A 42 0.57 13.95 11.67
N TRP A 43 -0.25 13.02 12.17
CA TRP A 43 0.17 11.65 12.45
C TRP A 43 0.40 10.86 11.18
N LEU A 44 -0.33 11.15 10.11
CA LEU A 44 -0.19 10.48 8.82
C LEU A 44 0.41 11.43 7.80
N LYS A 45 1.51 11.00 7.19
CA LYS A 45 2.10 11.70 6.06
C LYS A 45 2.34 10.74 4.92
N HIS A 46 1.77 11.08 3.78
CA HIS A 46 2.16 10.51 2.51
C HIS A 46 3.57 11.03 2.21
N LEU A 47 4.49 10.09 2.01
CA LEU A 47 5.84 10.36 1.54
C LEU A 47 5.88 10.06 0.03
N ASN A 48 7.09 9.96 -0.53
CA ASN A 48 7.22 9.72 -1.96
C ASN A 48 6.71 8.32 -2.34
N GLY A 49 6.02 8.22 -3.48
CA GLY A 49 5.50 6.94 -3.99
C GLY A 49 4.39 6.37 -3.10
N ASP A 50 4.59 5.15 -2.61
CA ASP A 50 3.61 4.38 -1.82
C ASP A 50 3.95 4.36 -0.31
N GLU A 51 4.89 5.19 0.14
CA GLU A 51 5.32 5.21 1.53
C GLU A 51 4.40 6.10 2.38
N VAL A 52 3.87 5.56 3.48
CA VAL A 52 3.08 6.31 4.46
C VAL A 52 3.78 6.27 5.82
N ARG A 53 4.11 7.44 6.33
CA ARG A 53 4.69 7.59 7.66
C ARG A 53 3.57 7.79 8.70
N PHE A 54 3.51 6.87 9.65
CA PHE A 54 2.63 6.97 10.81
C PHE A 54 3.44 7.34 12.08
N ARG A 55 3.14 8.50 12.69
CA ARG A 55 3.79 9.01 13.90
C ARG A 55 2.76 9.46 14.94
N PRO A 56 2.21 8.53 15.74
CA PRO A 56 1.37 8.90 16.86
C PRO A 56 2.17 9.65 17.94
N ALA A 57 1.48 10.45 18.75
CA ALA A 57 2.10 11.11 19.89
C ALA A 57 2.49 10.07 20.96
N LYS A 58 3.55 10.33 21.75
CA LYS A 58 3.95 9.44 22.87
C LYS A 58 2.84 9.20 23.90
N ARG A 59 1.89 10.13 24.01
CA ARG A 59 0.72 10.06 24.91
C ARG A 59 -0.59 9.84 24.16
N ALA A 60 -0.51 9.36 22.91
CA ALA A 60 -1.67 8.98 22.13
C ALA A 60 -2.50 7.94 22.91
N LYS A 61 -3.83 8.09 22.89
CA LYS A 61 -4.70 7.05 23.41
C LYS A 61 -4.61 5.83 22.51
N TYR A 62 -4.60 4.65 23.11
CA TYR A 62 -4.48 3.38 22.37
C TYR A 62 -5.59 3.24 21.32
N GLU A 63 -6.82 3.63 21.66
CA GLU A 63 -7.99 3.51 20.79
C GLU A 63 -7.87 4.37 19.53
N GLN A 64 -7.19 5.52 19.62
CA GLN A 64 -6.92 6.37 18.45
C GLN A 64 -5.89 5.73 17.53
N VAL A 65 -4.85 5.12 18.11
CA VAL A 65 -3.81 4.43 17.35
C VAL A 65 -4.40 3.22 16.64
N ASP A 66 -5.15 2.39 17.37
CA ASP A 66 -5.84 1.21 16.82
C ASP A 66 -6.81 1.58 15.69
N CYS A 67 -7.63 2.61 15.90
CA CYS A 67 -8.55 3.11 14.87
C CYS A 67 -7.81 3.47 13.58
N VAL A 68 -6.72 4.25 13.69
CA VAL A 68 -5.95 4.70 12.51
C VAL A 68 -5.33 3.50 11.78
N LEU A 69 -4.73 2.56 12.52
CA LEU A 69 -4.13 1.36 11.95
C LEU A 69 -5.16 0.50 11.21
N ARG A 70 -6.37 0.37 11.76
CA ARG A 70 -7.46 -0.34 11.10
C ARG A 70 -7.87 0.32 9.80
N HIS A 71 -8.04 1.65 9.77
CA HIS A 71 -8.35 2.37 8.54
C HIS A 71 -7.26 2.23 7.46
N LEU A 72 -5.98 2.28 7.85
CA LEU A 72 -4.87 2.06 6.92
C LEU A 72 -4.91 0.64 6.35
N LYS A 73 -5.14 -0.37 7.18
CA LYS A 73 -5.29 -1.76 6.73
C LYS A 73 -6.47 -1.93 5.77
N ASP A 74 -7.62 -1.34 6.11
CA ASP A 74 -8.86 -1.48 5.34
C ASP A 74 -8.84 -0.70 4.01
N SER A 75 -7.90 0.25 3.86
CA SER A 75 -7.72 0.99 2.60
C SER A 75 -7.30 0.11 1.42
N MET A 76 -6.72 -1.07 1.70
CA MET A 76 -6.14 -2.00 0.70
C MET A 76 -5.16 -1.34 -0.27
N ALA A 77 -4.69 -0.12 0.03
CA ALA A 77 -3.73 0.59 -0.79
C ALA A 77 -2.40 -0.17 -0.76
N PRO A 78 -1.70 -0.31 -1.89
CA PRO A 78 -0.32 -0.75 -1.86
C PRO A 78 0.48 0.32 -1.12
N MET A 79 0.89 0.04 0.11
CA MET A 79 1.69 0.97 0.89
C MET A 79 2.75 0.24 1.71
N SER A 80 3.96 0.79 1.72
CA SER A 80 5.02 0.32 2.62
C SER A 80 4.75 0.84 4.02
N PHE A 81 4.50 -0.08 4.95
CA PHE A 81 4.19 0.23 6.34
C PHE A 81 5.31 -0.26 7.26
N GLY A 82 5.83 0.64 8.11
CA GLY A 82 6.85 0.33 9.09
C GLY A 82 6.64 1.13 10.38
N PHE A 83 6.94 0.50 11.52
CA PHE A 83 6.88 1.15 12.83
C PHE A 83 8.27 1.71 13.19
N VAL A 84 8.42 3.03 13.09
CA VAL A 84 9.67 3.71 13.47
C VAL A 84 9.95 3.50 14.96
N GLY A 85 11.08 2.89 15.30
CA GLY A 85 11.52 2.65 16.68
C GLY A 85 11.22 1.25 17.24
N ASN A 86 10.65 0.35 16.44
CA ASN A 86 10.56 -1.09 16.73
C ASN A 86 11.04 -1.93 15.52
N GLU A 87 11.95 -1.35 14.75
CA GLU A 87 12.58 -2.00 13.60
C GLU A 87 13.51 -3.07 14.15
N ALA A 88 13.22 -4.35 13.87
CA ALA A 88 14.19 -5.40 14.13
C ALA A 88 15.39 -5.14 13.21
N ILE A 89 16.49 -4.68 13.79
CA ILE A 89 17.77 -4.67 13.09
C ILE A 89 18.10 -6.14 12.88
N GLU A 90 17.84 -6.69 11.69
CA GLU A 90 18.49 -7.93 11.31
C GLU A 90 19.99 -7.64 11.37
N GLU A 91 20.70 -8.33 12.26
CA GLU A 91 22.12 -8.14 12.48
C GLU A 91 22.84 -8.23 11.14
N ALA A 92 23.33 -7.09 10.65
CA ALA A 92 24.18 -7.04 9.49
C ALA A 92 25.42 -7.88 9.80
N GLY A 93 25.55 -8.96 9.05
CA GLY A 93 26.54 -10.03 9.26
C GLY A 93 27.94 -9.51 9.52
N LYS A 94 28.51 -10.00 10.62
CA LYS A 94 29.96 -10.11 10.79
C LYS A 94 30.42 -11.35 10.03
N GLN A 95 30.88 -11.16 8.79
CA GLN A 95 31.81 -12.09 8.13
C GLN A 95 33.23 -11.62 8.38
#